data_AF-A0A7W0RPZ1-F1
#
_entry.id   AF-A0A7W0RPZ1-F1
#
_cell.length_a   1.000
_cell.length_b   1.000
_cell.length_c   1.000
_cell.angle_alpha   90.00
_cell.angle_beta   90.00
_cell.angle_gamma   90.00
#
_symmetry.space_group_name_H-M   'P 1'
#
loop_
_entity.id
_entity.type
_entity.pdbx_description
1 polymer ?
#
loop_
_entity_poly.entity_id
_entity_poly.type
_entity_poly.pdbx_seq_one_letter_code
_entity_poly.pdbx_strand_id
1 'polypeptide(L)'
;MAIEFDCPACDATIRVKDDAAGKKGRCPKCKVLLLVPDPGPEEDELEEVEPEEDEEDELEVVPPPPAETTAPPAFDSPPISESPGTPIESTAAPEPIPAGVSPFPLVSESTTTRKSKPRTARGRSQGAFLTVVVACAGFAVVAGAGWLLYQATQPKLPDQITGELHRSVNLKPATLAAPAEDAVPSDERDRVMQSLAKDGLPLKSEFVSVWLDAEDGDLLVSISPGPQSSSVRVPLSEQPSLRAMLSRQRDRIASIKQRELKSSTRDFFRDYASYLKHGTAISRLPEYRDDVALNAAVGVTGYAVEAIVGSTPFPCVYEDTTGGCYFFPPTGTQKFRIRGRKLADGTTPLPVDLEVVVKEAESRAPNTTEVPKSEPDEPDASLDETDAAETTDSQ
;
A
#
# COMPACT_ATOMS: atom_id res chain seq x y z
N MET A 1 31.44 -6.03 31.39
CA MET A 1 30.11 -6.34 31.97
C MET A 1 29.23 -6.97 30.88
N ALA A 2 27.98 -7.29 31.20
CA ALA A 2 27.03 -7.82 30.24
C ALA A 2 25.82 -6.87 30.16
N ILE A 3 25.43 -6.51 28.94
CA ILE A 3 24.25 -5.70 28.66
C ILE A 3 23.06 -6.65 28.58
N GLU A 4 22.04 -6.41 29.41
CA GLU A 4 20.78 -7.15 29.40
C GLU A 4 19.67 -6.27 28.85
N PHE A 5 18.96 -6.74 27.82
CA PHE A 5 17.83 -6.03 27.25
C PHE A 5 16.83 -7.01 26.62
N ASP A 6 15.57 -6.61 26.50
CA ASP A 6 14.51 -7.45 25.93
C ASP A 6 14.37 -7.25 24.41
N CYS A 7 14.19 -8.35 23.68
CA CYS A 7 13.98 -8.32 22.25
C CYS A 7 12.63 -7.68 21.90
N PRO A 8 12.57 -6.60 21.10
CA PRO A 8 11.32 -5.90 20.80
C PRO A 8 10.32 -6.72 19.95
N ALA A 9 10.77 -7.84 19.37
CA ALA A 9 9.92 -8.70 18.54
C ALA A 9 9.32 -9.91 19.28
N CYS A 10 9.92 -10.35 20.39
CA CYS A 10 9.49 -11.59 21.06
C CYS A 10 9.64 -11.58 22.60
N ASP A 11 10.00 -10.43 23.19
CA ASP A 11 10.12 -10.21 24.63
C ASP A 11 11.08 -11.18 25.34
N ALA A 12 12.01 -11.78 24.60
CA ALA A 12 13.07 -12.60 25.16
C ALA A 12 14.17 -11.71 25.71
N THR A 13 14.54 -11.90 26.98
CA THR A 13 15.72 -11.26 27.59
C THR A 13 17.00 -11.78 26.93
N ILE A 14 17.77 -10.86 26.35
CA ILE A 14 19.03 -11.11 25.67
C ILE A 14 20.15 -10.58 26.56
N ARG A 15 21.20 -11.40 26.74
CA ARG A 15 22.44 -11.01 27.42
C ARG A 15 23.59 -11.03 26.42
N VAL A 16 24.24 -9.89 26.24
CA VAL A 16 25.42 -9.75 25.36
C VAL A 16 26.57 -9.11 26.12
N LYS A 17 27.80 -9.30 25.65
CA LYS A 17 28.98 -8.62 26.20
C LYS A 17 28.95 -7.14 25.83
N ASP A 18 29.56 -6.29 26.65
CA ASP A 18 29.64 -4.83 26.38
C ASP A 18 30.28 -4.51 25.02
N ASP A 19 31.22 -5.34 24.53
CA ASP A 19 31.81 -5.18 23.20
C ASP A 19 30.79 -5.24 22.04
N ALA A 20 29.57 -5.70 22.31
CA ALA A 20 28.47 -5.75 21.37
C ALA A 20 27.62 -4.47 21.37
N ALA A 21 27.84 -3.53 22.29
CA ALA A 21 27.18 -2.23 22.33
C ALA A 21 27.24 -1.53 20.97
N GLY A 22 26.09 -0.98 20.53
CA GLY A 22 25.96 -0.30 19.24
C GLY A 22 26.05 -1.20 17.99
N LYS A 23 26.32 -2.51 18.13
CA LYS A 23 26.43 -3.44 16.99
C LYS A 23 25.09 -4.10 16.66
N LYS A 24 24.94 -4.48 15.38
CA LYS A 24 23.80 -5.28 14.89
C LYS A 24 23.99 -6.75 15.31
N GLY A 25 23.03 -7.30 16.06
CA GLY A 25 22.97 -8.70 16.48
C GLY A 25 21.67 -9.37 16.03
N ARG A 26 21.58 -10.71 16.17
CA ARG A 26 20.33 -11.45 15.95
C ARG A 26 19.79 -11.98 17.28
N CYS A 27 18.48 -11.88 17.49
CA CYS A 27 17.83 -12.49 18.66
C CYS A 27 18.02 -14.02 18.64
N PRO A 28 18.46 -14.65 19.75
CA PRO A 28 18.63 -16.10 19.80
C PRO A 28 17.29 -16.88 19.74
N LYS A 29 16.16 -16.23 20.06
CA LYS A 29 14.83 -16.86 20.01
C LYS A 29 14.14 -16.69 18.66
N CYS A 30 13.96 -15.47 18.18
CA CYS A 30 13.21 -15.20 16.95
C CYS A 30 14.06 -14.87 15.71
N LYS A 31 15.38 -14.79 15.86
CA LYS A 31 16.37 -14.48 14.78
C LYS A 31 16.24 -13.10 14.13
N VAL A 32 15.36 -12.23 14.62
CA VAL A 32 15.26 -10.84 14.15
C VAL A 32 16.59 -10.10 14.33
N LEU A 33 16.98 -9.28 13.35
CA LEU A 33 18.10 -8.36 13.52
C LEU A 33 17.69 -7.23 14.47
N LEU A 34 18.56 -6.93 15.43
CA LEU A 34 18.35 -5.91 16.45
C LEU A 34 19.67 -5.17 16.73
N LEU A 35 19.57 -3.92 17.17
CA LEU A 35 20.72 -3.10 17.56
C LEU A 35 20.87 -3.21 19.08
N VAL A 36 22.06 -3.59 19.56
CA VAL A 36 22.35 -3.65 21.00
C VAL A 36 22.42 -2.21 21.52
N PRO A 37 21.69 -1.85 22.59
CA PRO A 37 21.77 -0.53 23.21
C PRO A 37 23.22 -0.24 23.64
N ASP A 38 23.69 0.97 23.35
CA ASP A 38 24.97 1.46 23.85
C ASP A 38 24.68 2.27 25.12
N PRO A 39 24.94 1.73 26.32
CA PRO A 39 24.96 2.56 27.51
C PRO A 39 26.16 3.50 27.32
N GLY A 40 25.89 4.72 26.86
CA GLY A 40 26.93 5.72 26.64
C GLY A 40 27.81 5.84 27.89
N PRO A 41 29.08 6.24 27.74
CA PRO A 41 30.01 6.33 28.85
C PRO A 41 29.35 7.13 29.97
N GLU A 42 29.13 6.47 31.11
CA GLU A 42 28.72 7.15 32.33
C GLU A 42 29.80 8.22 32.58
N GLU A 43 29.37 9.48 32.61
CA GLU A 43 30.19 10.65 32.90
C GLU A 43 30.66 10.57 34.37
N ASP A 44 31.55 9.63 34.67
CA ASP A 44 32.31 9.59 35.91
C ASP A 44 33.55 10.49 35.77
N GLU A 45 33.73 11.35 36.77
CA GLU A 45 34.81 12.34 36.95
C GLU A 45 34.66 13.67 36.20
N LEU A 46 33.59 14.41 36.50
CA LEU A 46 33.74 15.84 36.74
C LEU A 46 34.54 16.01 38.04
N GLU A 47 35.85 16.22 37.88
CA GLU A 47 36.76 16.73 38.90
C GLU A 47 36.12 17.95 39.58
N GLU A 48 35.89 17.84 40.88
CA GLU A 48 35.48 18.92 41.76
C GLU A 48 36.63 19.92 41.83
N VAL A 49 36.59 20.93 40.93
CA VAL A 49 37.51 22.06 40.97
C VAL A 49 37.17 22.88 42.22
N GLU A 50 38.04 22.82 43.22
CA GLU A 50 38.04 23.71 44.37
C GLU A 50 37.91 25.16 43.90
N PRO A 51 37.03 25.98 44.51
CA PRO A 51 36.94 27.38 44.18
C PRO A 51 38.21 28.09 44.70
N GLU A 52 39.15 28.36 43.79
CA GLU A 52 40.18 29.36 44.03
C GLU A 52 39.50 30.73 44.08
N GLU A 53 39.34 31.22 45.31
CA GLU A 53 39.21 32.64 45.63
C GLU A 53 40.47 33.34 45.11
N ASP A 54 40.38 34.13 44.04
CA ASP A 54 41.13 35.39 43.92
C ASP A 54 40.76 36.19 42.65
N GLU A 55 40.75 37.50 42.86
CA GLU A 55 40.83 38.60 41.89
C GLU A 55 39.53 39.08 41.22
N GLU A 56 38.90 39.99 41.98
CA GLU A 56 38.14 41.15 41.53
C GLU A 56 38.85 41.86 40.35
N ASP A 57 38.46 41.56 39.12
CA ASP A 57 38.78 42.41 37.97
C ASP A 57 37.52 43.08 37.41
N GLU A 58 37.64 44.39 37.31
CA GLU A 58 36.64 45.42 37.18
C GLU A 58 36.16 45.48 35.72
N LEU A 59 35.17 44.64 35.37
CA LEU A 59 34.51 44.76 34.07
C LEU A 59 33.49 45.89 34.08
N GLU A 60 33.90 47.00 33.44
CA GLU A 60 33.07 48.13 33.02
C GLU A 60 31.68 47.70 32.56
N VAL A 61 30.67 48.21 33.26
CA VAL A 61 29.26 48.14 32.88
C VAL A 61 29.07 48.97 31.61
N VAL A 62 29.11 48.31 30.45
CA VAL A 62 28.62 48.88 29.20
C VAL A 62 27.10 48.99 29.31
N PRO A 63 26.50 50.20 29.23
CA PRO A 63 25.06 50.36 29.34
C PRO A 63 24.35 49.65 28.17
N PRO A 64 23.17 49.05 28.42
CA PRO A 64 22.39 48.42 27.37
C PRO A 64 21.97 49.46 26.33
N PRO A 65 22.05 49.14 25.02
CA PRO A 65 21.55 50.02 23.98
C PRO A 65 20.03 50.22 24.14
N PRO A 66 19.51 51.43 23.86
CA PRO A 66 18.09 51.73 24.00
C PRO A 66 17.26 50.83 23.06
N ALA A 67 16.18 50.29 23.61
CA ALA A 67 15.19 49.49 22.89
C ALA A 67 14.64 50.26 21.68
N GLU A 68 15.09 49.90 20.50
CA GLU A 68 14.47 50.31 19.25
C GLU A 68 13.13 49.57 19.12
N THR A 69 12.08 50.31 19.45
CA THR A 69 10.71 50.01 19.02
C THR A 69 10.65 50.08 17.50
N THR A 70 10.88 48.94 16.86
CA THR A 70 10.52 48.74 15.46
C THR A 70 9.07 48.29 15.41
N ALA A 71 8.22 49.25 15.07
CA ALA A 71 6.88 48.99 14.59
C ALA A 71 6.94 47.99 13.41
N PRO A 72 5.94 47.10 13.27
CA PRO A 72 5.89 46.22 12.11
C PRO A 72 5.77 47.05 10.83
N PRO A 73 6.51 46.71 9.75
CA PRO A 73 6.33 47.38 8.48
C PRO A 73 4.91 47.13 7.98
N ALA A 74 4.19 48.24 7.76
CA ALA A 74 2.95 48.24 7.01
C ALA A 74 3.26 47.67 5.62
N PHE A 75 2.73 46.47 5.34
CA PHE A 75 2.65 45.95 3.98
C PHE A 75 1.68 46.84 3.20
N ASP A 76 2.22 47.80 2.47
CA ASP A 76 1.54 48.45 1.35
C ASP A 76 1.19 47.36 0.34
N SER A 77 -0.06 46.93 0.40
CA SER A 77 -0.64 46.07 -0.62
C SER A 77 -0.81 46.90 -1.89
N PRO A 78 -0.21 46.53 -3.03
CA PRO A 78 -0.55 47.18 -4.28
C PRO A 78 -2.05 46.98 -4.55
N PRO A 79 -2.75 48.00 -5.08
CA PRO A 79 -4.16 47.84 -5.42
C PRO A 79 -4.31 46.71 -6.44
N ILE A 80 -5.17 45.75 -6.08
CA ILE A 80 -5.68 44.73 -6.98
C ILE A 80 -6.35 45.48 -8.13
N SER A 81 -5.64 45.53 -9.26
CA SER A 81 -6.19 46.02 -10.52
C SER A 81 -7.23 44.99 -10.97
N GLU A 82 -8.50 45.32 -10.70
CA GLU A 82 -9.65 44.70 -11.34
C GLU A 82 -9.46 44.78 -12.86
N SER A 83 -9.07 43.66 -13.46
CA SER A 83 -9.09 43.50 -14.91
C SER A 83 -10.50 43.02 -15.29
N PRO A 84 -11.27 43.79 -16.08
CA PRO A 84 -12.61 43.42 -16.48
C PRO A 84 -12.59 42.20 -17.39
N GLY A 85 -13.50 41.26 -17.10
CA GLY A 85 -13.68 40.04 -17.87
C GLY A 85 -13.94 40.32 -19.34
N THR A 86 -13.11 39.73 -20.20
CA THR A 86 -13.44 39.49 -21.60
C THR A 86 -14.23 38.19 -21.71
N PRO A 87 -15.40 38.21 -22.38
CA PRO A 87 -16.16 37.00 -22.67
C PRO A 87 -15.40 36.21 -23.74
N ILE A 88 -15.02 34.97 -23.44
CA ILE A 88 -14.47 34.07 -24.47
C ILE A 88 -15.67 33.51 -25.23
N GLU A 89 -15.94 34.17 -26.34
CA GLU A 89 -16.94 33.81 -27.34
C GLU A 89 -16.51 32.53 -28.06
N SER A 90 -17.41 31.55 -28.00
CA SER A 90 -17.39 30.32 -28.79
C SER A 90 -17.59 30.65 -30.26
N THR A 91 -16.56 30.51 -31.10
CA THR A 91 -16.67 30.23 -32.55
C THR A 91 -15.29 29.83 -33.10
N ALA A 92 -15.10 28.56 -33.45
CA ALA A 92 -14.15 28.15 -34.49
C ALA A 92 -14.57 26.82 -35.10
N ALA A 93 -15.03 26.90 -36.35
CA ALA A 93 -15.35 25.79 -37.23
C ALA A 93 -14.08 25.06 -37.70
N PRO A 94 -14.18 23.78 -38.11
CA PRO A 94 -13.05 23.03 -38.65
C PRO A 94 -12.78 23.40 -40.13
N GLU A 95 -11.53 23.70 -40.45
CA GLU A 95 -11.05 23.80 -41.83
C GLU A 95 -10.71 22.42 -42.45
N PRO A 96 -10.80 22.29 -43.79
CA PRO A 96 -10.82 21.02 -44.50
C PRO A 96 -9.42 20.45 -44.81
N ILE A 97 -9.28 19.13 -44.64
CA ILE A 97 -8.12 18.35 -45.08
C ILE A 97 -8.19 18.14 -46.60
N PRO A 98 -7.09 18.33 -47.36
CA PRO A 98 -7.08 18.22 -48.81
C PRO A 98 -7.24 16.78 -49.31
N ALA A 99 -8.06 16.64 -50.35
CA ALA A 99 -8.21 15.45 -51.17
C ALA A 99 -6.96 15.21 -52.03
N GLY A 100 -6.49 13.96 -52.11
CA GLY A 100 -5.41 13.59 -53.01
C GLY A 100 -5.13 12.09 -53.12
N VAL A 101 -5.84 11.41 -54.04
CA VAL A 101 -5.33 10.37 -54.98
C VAL A 101 -4.84 9.02 -54.37
N SER A 102 -5.71 7.99 -54.27
CA SER A 102 -5.88 6.81 -55.20
C SER A 102 -5.04 5.56 -54.81
N PRO A 103 -5.28 4.34 -55.35
CA PRO A 103 -6.46 3.74 -55.99
C PRO A 103 -6.88 2.36 -55.39
N PHE A 104 -8.05 1.89 -55.82
CA PHE A 104 -8.66 0.56 -55.66
C PHE A 104 -7.74 -0.68 -55.76
N PRO A 105 -8.19 -1.83 -55.22
CA PRO A 105 -8.87 -2.77 -56.10
C PRO A 105 -10.30 -3.11 -55.65
N LEU A 106 -11.17 -3.09 -56.65
CA LEU A 106 -12.55 -3.53 -56.68
C LEU A 106 -12.64 -5.03 -56.32
N VAL A 107 -13.29 -5.35 -55.21
CA VAL A 107 -13.86 -6.69 -55.01
C VAL A 107 -15.32 -6.63 -55.44
N SER A 108 -15.56 -7.24 -56.59
CA SER A 108 -16.86 -7.41 -57.22
C SER A 108 -17.76 -8.32 -56.38
N GLU A 109 -18.73 -7.75 -55.66
CA GLU A 109 -19.89 -8.52 -55.22
C GLU A 109 -20.91 -8.60 -56.36
N SER A 110 -21.04 -9.82 -56.87
CA SER A 110 -21.97 -10.23 -57.90
C SER A 110 -23.41 -10.14 -57.40
N THR A 111 -24.11 -9.12 -57.88
CA THR A 111 -25.57 -9.02 -57.88
C THR A 111 -26.18 -10.21 -58.64
N THR A 112 -26.60 -11.23 -57.92
CA THR A 112 -27.56 -12.20 -58.44
C THR A 112 -28.97 -11.64 -58.27
N THR A 113 -29.50 -11.11 -59.37
CA THR A 113 -30.91 -10.76 -59.53
C THR A 113 -31.78 -11.99 -59.32
N ARG A 114 -32.30 -12.20 -58.10
CA ARG A 114 -33.30 -13.22 -57.81
C ARG A 114 -34.69 -12.60 -57.92
N LYS A 115 -35.39 -12.99 -58.99
CA LYS A 115 -36.80 -12.70 -59.29
C LYS A 115 -37.67 -12.67 -58.03
N SER A 116 -38.18 -11.49 -57.71
CA SER A 116 -39.23 -11.27 -56.73
C SER A 116 -40.54 -11.87 -57.23
N LYS A 117 -40.94 -13.01 -56.65
CA LYS A 117 -42.34 -13.47 -56.69
C LYS A 117 -43.20 -12.51 -55.87
N PRO A 118 -44.35 -12.04 -56.37
CA PRO A 118 -45.27 -11.22 -55.58
C PRO A 118 -45.85 -12.09 -54.45
N ARG A 119 -45.42 -11.83 -53.21
CA ARG A 119 -46.05 -12.42 -52.03
C ARG A 119 -47.33 -11.65 -51.76
N THR A 120 -48.42 -12.38 -51.85
CA THR A 120 -49.79 -11.97 -51.54
C THR A 120 -49.87 -11.24 -50.20
N ALA A 121 -50.53 -10.08 -50.20
CA ALA A 121 -50.88 -9.32 -49.02
C ALA A 121 -51.80 -10.16 -48.13
N ARG A 122 -51.20 -10.84 -47.14
CA ARG A 122 -51.95 -11.54 -46.09
C ARG A 122 -52.31 -10.50 -45.04
N GLY A 123 -53.62 -10.27 -44.88
CA GLY A 123 -54.20 -9.27 -43.99
C GLY A 123 -53.50 -9.24 -42.63
N ARG A 124 -52.91 -8.09 -42.34
CA ARG A 124 -52.24 -7.75 -41.08
C ARG A 124 -53.31 -7.71 -39.99
N SER A 125 -53.52 -8.83 -39.31
CA SER A 125 -54.48 -8.92 -38.21
C SER A 125 -54.01 -7.98 -37.09
N GLN A 126 -54.85 -7.00 -36.74
CA GLN A 126 -54.60 -6.07 -35.63
C GLN A 126 -54.34 -6.77 -34.29
N GLY A 127 -54.67 -8.07 -34.16
CA GLY A 127 -54.39 -8.87 -32.97
C GLY A 127 -52.91 -9.14 -32.70
N ALA A 128 -52.03 -9.13 -33.71
CA ALA A 128 -50.61 -9.43 -33.52
C ALA A 128 -49.82 -8.27 -32.88
N PHE A 129 -50.30 -7.03 -32.99
CA PHE A 129 -49.67 -5.89 -32.33
C PHE A 129 -50.00 -5.87 -30.83
N LEU A 130 -51.23 -6.22 -30.47
CA LEU A 130 -51.69 -6.22 -29.08
C LEU A 130 -50.97 -7.28 -28.24
N THR A 131 -50.68 -8.46 -28.81
CA THR A 131 -49.93 -9.52 -28.12
C THR A 131 -48.48 -9.12 -27.84
N VAL A 132 -47.82 -8.41 -28.76
CA VAL A 132 -46.44 -7.91 -28.57
C VAL A 132 -46.41 -6.84 -27.47
N VAL A 133 -47.36 -5.92 -27.45
CA VAL A 133 -47.43 -4.87 -26.41
C VAL A 133 -47.65 -5.48 -25.02
N VAL A 134 -48.55 -6.46 -24.89
CA VAL A 134 -48.80 -7.15 -23.61
C VAL A 134 -47.54 -7.93 -23.16
N ALA A 135 -46.84 -8.60 -24.08
CA ALA A 135 -45.60 -9.31 -23.76
C ALA A 135 -44.48 -8.35 -23.30
N CYS A 136 -44.30 -7.22 -23.98
CA CYS A 136 -43.31 -6.20 -23.58
C CYS A 136 -43.65 -5.57 -22.22
N ALA A 137 -44.92 -5.27 -21.95
CA ALA A 137 -45.37 -4.75 -20.66
C ALA A 137 -45.12 -5.77 -19.53
N GLY A 138 -45.45 -7.05 -19.76
CA GLY A 138 -45.16 -8.12 -18.81
C GLY A 138 -43.67 -8.26 -18.51
N PHE A 139 -42.82 -8.21 -19.55
CA PHE A 139 -41.36 -8.27 -19.37
C PHE A 139 -40.82 -7.07 -18.57
N ALA A 140 -41.32 -5.85 -18.85
CA ALA A 140 -40.91 -4.66 -18.11
C ALA A 140 -41.29 -4.73 -16.63
N VAL A 141 -42.46 -5.29 -16.29
CA VAL A 141 -42.87 -5.50 -14.90
C VAL A 141 -41.99 -6.53 -14.20
N VAL A 142 -41.68 -7.65 -14.86
CA VAL A 142 -40.79 -8.69 -14.30
C VAL A 142 -39.37 -8.14 -14.11
N ALA A 143 -38.85 -7.40 -15.09
CA ALA A 143 -37.53 -6.76 -14.99
C ALA A 143 -37.51 -5.70 -13.87
N GLY A 144 -38.57 -4.90 -13.73
CA GLY A 144 -38.72 -3.91 -12.67
C GLY A 144 -38.81 -4.55 -11.28
N ALA A 145 -39.60 -5.62 -11.13
CA ALA A 145 -39.68 -6.40 -9.90
C ALA A 145 -38.34 -7.06 -9.56
N GLY A 146 -37.65 -7.62 -10.56
CA GLY A 146 -36.32 -8.19 -10.40
C GLY A 146 -35.29 -7.14 -9.97
N TRP A 147 -35.33 -5.93 -10.55
CA TRP A 147 -34.46 -4.82 -10.16
C TRP A 147 -34.74 -4.31 -8.74
N LEU A 148 -36.02 -4.21 -8.35
CA LEU A 148 -36.41 -3.84 -6.98
C LEU A 148 -35.99 -4.88 -5.96
N LEU A 149 -36.16 -6.17 -6.27
CA LEU A 149 -35.68 -7.26 -5.42
C LEU A 149 -34.16 -7.25 -5.33
N TYR A 150 -33.46 -7.02 -6.44
CA TYR A 150 -32.01 -6.88 -6.46
C TYR A 150 -31.51 -5.71 -5.61
N GLN A 151 -32.20 -4.57 -5.64
CA GLN A 151 -31.91 -3.43 -4.75
C GLN A 151 -32.19 -3.76 -3.28
N ALA A 152 -33.32 -4.38 -2.98
CA ALA A 152 -33.71 -4.74 -1.61
C ALA A 152 -32.80 -5.81 -0.99
N THR A 153 -32.17 -6.63 -1.82
CA THR A 153 -31.24 -7.70 -1.40
C THR A 153 -29.78 -7.27 -1.42
N GLN A 154 -29.46 -6.02 -1.78
CA GLN A 154 -28.08 -5.58 -1.70
C GLN A 154 -27.62 -5.60 -0.25
N PRO A 155 -26.50 -6.29 0.05
CA PRO A 155 -26.00 -6.39 1.40
C PRO A 155 -25.58 -4.99 1.86
N LYS A 156 -26.33 -4.44 2.82
CA LYS A 156 -25.98 -3.16 3.44
C LYS A 156 -24.64 -3.32 4.14
N LEU A 157 -23.79 -2.29 4.05
CA LEU A 157 -22.58 -2.24 4.84
C LEU A 157 -22.99 -2.15 6.33
N PRO A 158 -22.31 -2.88 7.23
CA PRO A 158 -22.55 -2.67 8.65
C PRO A 158 -22.13 -1.25 9.01
N ASP A 159 -22.89 -0.58 9.89
CA ASP A 159 -22.51 0.78 10.33
C ASP A 159 -21.22 0.77 11.17
N GLN A 160 -20.90 -0.39 11.77
CA GLN A 160 -19.77 -0.57 12.66
C GLN A 160 -19.08 -1.93 12.45
N ILE A 161 -17.75 -1.95 12.58
CA ILE A 161 -16.91 -3.14 12.60
C ILE A 161 -15.97 -3.10 13.80
N THR A 162 -15.59 -4.27 14.33
CA THR A 162 -14.58 -4.35 15.39
C THR A 162 -13.18 -4.40 14.77
N GLY A 163 -12.27 -3.56 15.27
CA GLY A 163 -10.84 -3.65 15.01
C GLY A 163 -10.11 -4.26 16.21
N GLU A 164 -9.10 -5.09 15.94
CA GLU A 164 -8.32 -5.81 16.93
C GLU A 164 -7.02 -5.04 17.22
N LEU A 165 -6.82 -4.61 18.47
CA LEU A 165 -5.61 -3.95 18.94
C LEU A 165 -4.53 -4.99 19.24
N HIS A 166 -3.40 -4.89 18.56
CA HIS A 166 -2.21 -5.71 18.78
C HIS A 166 -1.14 -4.88 19.50
N ARG A 167 -0.80 -5.27 20.73
CA ARG A 167 0.26 -4.62 21.53
C ARG A 167 1.65 -4.87 20.94
N SER A 168 1.87 -6.07 20.42
CA SER A 168 3.03 -6.41 19.60
C SER A 168 2.52 -6.99 18.28
N VAL A 169 3.05 -6.48 17.17
CA VAL A 169 2.72 -6.96 15.83
C VAL A 169 4.01 -7.35 15.13
N ASN A 170 4.04 -8.56 14.59
CA ASN A 170 5.13 -9.06 13.77
C ASN A 170 4.59 -9.27 12.35
N LEU A 171 4.74 -8.23 11.52
CA LEU A 171 4.29 -8.27 10.14
C LEU A 171 5.36 -8.96 9.30
N LYS A 172 4.95 -9.96 8.51
CA LYS A 172 5.87 -10.63 7.58
C LYS A 172 6.33 -9.60 6.54
N PRO A 173 7.65 -9.47 6.26
CA PRO A 173 8.15 -8.56 5.25
C PRO A 173 7.49 -8.80 3.88
N ALA A 174 7.16 -7.71 3.18
CA ALA A 174 6.69 -7.78 1.81
C ALA A 174 7.88 -7.80 0.85
N THR A 175 7.77 -8.61 -0.20
CA THR A 175 8.81 -8.73 -1.24
C THR A 175 8.35 -8.00 -2.49
N LEU A 176 9.24 -7.18 -3.05
CA LEU A 176 8.97 -6.41 -4.27
C LEU A 176 10.13 -6.59 -5.25
N ALA A 177 9.83 -7.06 -6.45
CA ALA A 177 10.82 -7.19 -7.52
C ALA A 177 11.41 -5.83 -7.90
N ALA A 178 12.73 -5.80 -8.13
CA ALA A 178 13.40 -4.63 -8.67
C ALA A 178 12.83 -4.25 -10.05
N PRO A 179 12.93 -2.96 -10.46
CA PRO A 179 12.53 -2.54 -11.79
C PRO A 179 13.21 -3.36 -12.89
N ALA A 180 12.46 -3.61 -13.97
CA ALA A 180 13.01 -4.21 -15.18
C ALA A 180 14.14 -3.33 -15.78
N GLU A 181 15.07 -3.96 -16.49
CA GLU A 181 16.28 -3.32 -17.02
C GLU A 181 15.99 -2.22 -18.06
N ASP A 182 14.86 -2.32 -18.77
CA ASP A 182 14.38 -1.27 -19.68
C ASP A 182 13.91 0.00 -18.94
N ALA A 183 13.54 -0.12 -17.66
CA ALA A 183 13.08 0.99 -16.84
C ALA A 183 14.23 1.67 -16.06
N VAL A 184 15.19 0.87 -15.57
CA VAL A 184 16.38 1.34 -14.84
C VAL A 184 17.59 0.53 -15.31
N PRO A 185 18.69 1.17 -15.75
CA PRO A 185 19.91 0.47 -16.15
C PRO A 185 20.40 -0.52 -15.10
N SER A 186 20.91 -1.68 -15.53
CA SER A 186 21.37 -2.74 -14.62
C SER A 186 22.45 -2.26 -13.66
N ASP A 187 23.38 -1.40 -14.09
CA ASP A 187 24.42 -0.86 -13.21
C ASP A 187 23.87 0.06 -12.11
N GLU A 188 22.85 0.87 -12.41
CA GLU A 188 22.15 1.70 -11.41
C GLU A 188 21.38 0.82 -10.44
N ARG A 189 20.60 -0.13 -10.96
CA ARG A 189 19.83 -1.08 -10.14
C ARG A 189 20.72 -1.87 -9.20
N ASP A 190 21.82 -2.43 -9.70
CA ASP A 190 22.71 -3.28 -8.92
C ASP A 190 23.42 -2.48 -7.82
N ARG A 191 23.78 -1.21 -8.08
CA ARG A 191 24.31 -0.29 -7.04
C ARG A 191 23.29 -0.01 -5.93
N VAL A 192 22.04 0.26 -6.30
CA VAL A 192 20.95 0.49 -5.34
C VAL A 192 20.76 -0.75 -4.48
N MET A 193 20.62 -1.93 -5.10
CA MET A 193 20.42 -3.20 -4.40
C MET A 193 21.60 -3.53 -3.48
N GLN A 194 22.84 -3.33 -3.94
CA GLN A 194 24.02 -3.57 -3.11
C GLN A 194 24.08 -2.63 -1.90
N SER A 195 23.73 -1.35 -2.07
CA SER A 195 23.66 -0.40 -0.96
C SER A 195 22.57 -0.78 0.05
N LEU A 196 21.37 -1.15 -0.43
CA LEU A 196 20.27 -1.57 0.42
C LEU A 196 20.60 -2.86 1.19
N ALA A 197 21.16 -3.87 0.53
CA ALA A 197 21.55 -5.13 1.18
C ALA A 197 22.62 -4.94 2.27
N LYS A 198 23.46 -3.90 2.13
CA LYS A 198 24.55 -3.62 3.07
C LYS A 198 24.06 -2.80 4.27
N ASP A 199 23.42 -1.67 3.99
CA ASP A 199 23.15 -0.64 4.99
C ASP A 199 21.66 -0.55 5.35
N GLY A 200 20.77 -0.97 4.43
CA GLY A 200 19.34 -0.74 4.46
C GLY A 200 18.97 0.74 4.37
N LEU A 201 17.67 1.02 4.25
CA LEU A 201 17.16 2.39 4.24
C LEU A 201 15.96 2.52 5.20
N PRO A 202 16.15 3.15 6.38
CA PRO A 202 15.04 3.47 7.26
C PRO A 202 14.22 4.65 6.73
N LEU A 203 12.90 4.47 6.65
CA LEU A 203 11.93 5.54 6.38
C LEU A 203 10.99 5.66 7.59
N LYS A 204 11.26 6.62 8.47
CA LYS A 204 10.57 6.77 9.76
C LYS A 204 9.62 7.96 9.78
N SER A 205 8.53 7.82 10.49
CA SER A 205 7.67 8.90 10.98
C SER A 205 7.20 8.61 12.41
N GLU A 206 6.43 9.54 12.97
CA GLU A 206 5.83 9.39 14.29
C GLU A 206 4.90 8.17 14.40
N PHE A 207 4.27 7.77 13.27
CA PHE A 207 3.25 6.71 13.25
C PHE A 207 3.67 5.43 12.55
N VAL A 208 4.68 5.47 11.68
CA VAL A 208 5.12 4.27 10.95
C VAL A 208 6.63 4.26 10.79
N SER A 209 7.23 3.09 11.00
CA SER A 209 8.63 2.84 10.69
C SER A 209 8.69 1.79 9.59
N VAL A 210 9.31 2.15 8.47
CA VAL A 210 9.59 1.25 7.37
C VAL A 210 11.10 1.03 7.29
N TRP A 211 11.50 -0.21 7.03
CA TRP A 211 12.87 -0.57 6.69
C TRP A 211 12.88 -1.22 5.31
N LEU A 212 13.59 -0.59 4.38
CA LEU A 212 13.85 -1.14 3.05
C LEU A 212 15.21 -1.85 3.06
N ASP A 213 15.22 -3.09 2.61
CA ASP A 213 16.41 -3.94 2.49
C ASP A 213 16.40 -4.65 1.13
N ALA A 214 17.47 -5.35 0.77
CA ALA A 214 17.57 -6.13 -0.44
C ALA A 214 18.15 -7.52 -0.18
N GLU A 215 17.48 -8.57 -0.66
CA GLU A 215 17.90 -9.97 -0.56
C GLU A 215 17.50 -10.68 -1.86
N ASP A 216 18.38 -11.53 -2.38
CA ASP A 216 18.15 -12.34 -3.60
C ASP A 216 17.69 -11.54 -4.84
N GLY A 217 18.04 -10.25 -4.92
CA GLY A 217 17.66 -9.38 -6.03
C GLY A 217 16.26 -8.76 -5.92
N ASP A 218 15.57 -9.00 -4.81
CA ASP A 218 14.29 -8.39 -4.48
C ASP A 218 14.43 -7.39 -3.32
N LEU A 219 13.57 -6.37 -3.33
CA LEU A 219 13.42 -5.42 -2.23
C LEU A 219 12.57 -6.07 -1.12
N LEU A 220 13.05 -6.05 0.11
CA LEU A 220 12.27 -6.41 1.29
C LEU A 220 11.78 -5.16 2.01
N VAL A 221 10.49 -5.16 2.31
CA VAL A 221 9.81 -4.09 3.02
C VAL A 221 9.37 -4.62 4.37
N SER A 222 10.02 -4.16 5.42
CA SER A 222 9.63 -4.44 6.80
C SER A 222 8.91 -3.22 7.39
N ILE A 223 7.78 -3.46 8.05
CA ILE A 223 6.90 -2.39 8.55
C ILE A 223 6.62 -2.64 10.02
N SER A 224 6.75 -1.60 10.84
CA SER A 224 6.41 -1.61 12.25
C SER A 224 5.73 -0.31 12.69
N PRO A 225 4.94 -0.34 13.78
CA PRO A 225 4.37 0.87 14.36
C PRO A 225 5.46 1.88 14.73
N GLY A 226 5.18 3.17 14.49
CA GLY A 226 5.98 4.27 15.02
C GLY A 226 5.72 4.50 16.52
N PRO A 227 6.55 5.32 17.18
CA PRO A 227 6.49 5.52 18.64
C PRO A 227 5.17 6.10 19.16
N GLN A 228 4.42 6.81 18.31
CA GLN A 228 3.14 7.42 18.67
C GLN A 228 1.92 6.67 18.13
N SER A 229 2.10 5.41 17.69
CA SER A 229 1.03 4.63 17.08
C SER A 229 0.78 3.29 17.78
N SER A 230 -0.43 2.79 17.61
CA SER A 230 -0.81 1.42 17.98
C SER A 230 -1.18 0.61 16.74
N SER A 231 -1.00 -0.72 16.77
CA SER A 231 -1.38 -1.58 15.64
C SER A 231 -2.83 -2.03 15.77
N VAL A 232 -3.67 -1.68 14.79
CA VAL A 232 -5.06 -2.16 14.72
C VAL A 232 -5.29 -2.96 13.44
N ARG A 233 -5.70 -4.22 13.58
CA ARG A 233 -6.13 -5.08 12.47
C ARG A 233 -7.63 -4.98 12.27
N VAL A 234 -8.10 -4.77 11.05
CA VAL A 234 -9.53 -4.71 10.71
C VAL A 234 -9.85 -5.75 9.62
N PRO A 235 -10.79 -6.69 9.87
CA PRO A 235 -11.12 -7.78 8.95
C PRO A 235 -12.06 -7.31 7.82
N LEU A 236 -11.58 -6.37 7.00
CA LEU A 236 -12.37 -5.75 5.93
C LEU A 236 -12.81 -6.77 4.88
N SER A 237 -11.89 -7.60 4.40
CA SER A 237 -12.19 -8.57 3.33
C SER A 237 -13.14 -9.68 3.77
N GLU A 238 -13.34 -9.87 5.08
CA GLU A 238 -14.26 -10.86 5.63
C GLU A 238 -15.73 -10.42 5.50
N GLN A 239 -15.98 -9.11 5.42
CA GLN A 239 -17.31 -8.53 5.31
C GLN A 239 -17.97 -8.87 3.95
N PRO A 240 -19.12 -9.57 3.92
CA PRO A 240 -19.77 -9.98 2.67
C PRO A 240 -20.11 -8.82 1.73
N SER A 241 -20.64 -7.73 2.29
CA SER A 241 -20.99 -6.51 1.55
C SER A 241 -19.76 -5.91 0.87
N LEU A 242 -18.64 -5.84 1.60
CA LEU A 242 -17.41 -5.26 1.08
C LEU A 242 -16.78 -6.15 0.01
N ARG A 243 -16.76 -7.46 0.24
CA ARG A 243 -16.27 -8.45 -0.72
C ARG A 243 -17.04 -8.37 -2.04
N ALA A 244 -18.36 -8.18 -1.99
CA ALA A 244 -19.21 -8.03 -3.17
C ALA A 244 -18.97 -6.72 -3.94
N MET A 245 -18.61 -5.63 -3.26
CA MET A 245 -18.21 -4.37 -3.92
C MET A 245 -16.82 -4.50 -4.55
N LEU A 246 -15.86 -5.03 -3.79
CA LEU A 246 -14.48 -5.24 -4.23
C LEU A 246 -14.41 -6.13 -5.46
N SER A 247 -15.17 -7.22 -5.53
CA SER A 247 -15.13 -8.14 -6.67
C SER A 247 -15.48 -7.48 -8.01
N ARG A 248 -16.32 -6.44 -8.01
CA ARG A 248 -16.69 -5.69 -9.23
C ARG A 248 -15.60 -4.75 -9.72
N GLN A 249 -14.73 -4.30 -8.82
CA GLN A 249 -13.72 -3.28 -9.12
C GLN A 249 -12.28 -3.78 -8.96
N ARG A 250 -12.10 -5.04 -8.55
CA ARG A 250 -10.80 -5.61 -8.17
C ARG A 250 -9.75 -5.42 -9.25
N ASP A 251 -10.05 -5.80 -10.48
CA ASP A 251 -9.10 -5.73 -11.59
C ASP A 251 -8.72 -4.28 -11.92
N ARG A 252 -9.71 -3.37 -11.86
CA ARG A 252 -9.47 -1.94 -12.07
C ARG A 252 -8.54 -1.40 -10.98
N ILE A 253 -8.84 -1.63 -9.71
CA ILE A 253 -8.02 -1.15 -8.59
C ILE A 253 -6.61 -1.75 -8.66
N ALA A 254 -6.51 -3.07 -8.92
CA ALA A 254 -5.23 -3.76 -9.07
C ALA A 254 -4.38 -3.15 -10.21
N SER A 255 -5.00 -2.83 -11.35
CA SER A 255 -4.30 -2.22 -12.48
C SER A 255 -3.76 -0.82 -12.18
N ILE A 256 -4.52 -0.01 -11.42
CA ILE A 256 -4.10 1.33 -10.99
C ILE A 256 -2.93 1.18 -10.00
N LYS A 257 -3.11 0.34 -8.97
CA LYS A 257 -2.09 0.02 -7.96
C LYS A 257 -0.78 -0.42 -8.60
N GLN A 258 -0.84 -1.39 -9.52
CA GLN A 258 0.35 -1.94 -10.16
C GLN A 258 1.08 -0.89 -11.02
N ARG A 259 0.33 0.00 -11.68
CA ARG A 259 0.91 1.08 -12.47
C ARG A 259 1.63 2.09 -11.59
N GLU A 260 0.99 2.51 -10.51
CA GLU A 260 1.54 3.42 -9.50
C GLU A 260 2.79 2.84 -8.85
N LEU A 261 2.71 1.60 -8.34
CA LEU A 261 3.83 0.91 -7.73
C LEU A 261 5.00 0.76 -8.71
N LYS A 262 4.74 0.37 -9.97
CA LYS A 262 5.80 0.26 -11.00
C LYS A 262 6.47 1.61 -11.27
N SER A 263 5.70 2.69 -11.39
CA SER A 263 6.28 4.03 -11.63
C SER A 263 7.07 4.53 -10.42
N SER A 264 6.52 4.40 -9.22
CA SER A 264 7.15 4.91 -8.00
C SER A 264 8.41 4.12 -7.64
N THR A 265 8.43 2.80 -7.86
CA THR A 265 9.64 1.98 -7.67
C THR A 265 10.72 2.33 -8.67
N ARG A 266 10.39 2.57 -9.95
CA ARG A 266 11.37 3.07 -10.93
C ARG A 266 11.96 4.41 -10.49
N ASP A 267 11.11 5.34 -10.06
CA ASP A 267 11.55 6.68 -9.68
C ASP A 267 12.41 6.62 -8.40
N PHE A 268 12.04 5.78 -7.43
CA PHE A 268 12.86 5.50 -6.23
C PHE A 268 14.26 5.03 -6.59
N PHE A 269 14.39 4.04 -7.48
CA PHE A 269 15.69 3.52 -7.89
C PHE A 269 16.55 4.58 -8.58
N ARG A 270 15.96 5.42 -9.44
CA ARG A 270 16.69 6.50 -10.11
C ARG A 270 17.18 7.57 -9.13
N ASP A 271 16.31 8.00 -8.23
CA ASP A 271 16.66 9.01 -7.22
C ASP A 271 17.71 8.46 -6.25
N TYR A 272 17.59 7.19 -5.83
CA TYR A 272 18.57 6.53 -4.96
C TYR A 272 19.92 6.31 -5.67
N ALA A 273 19.92 5.88 -6.93
CA ALA A 273 21.15 5.77 -7.72
C ALA A 273 21.85 7.12 -7.91
N SER A 274 21.08 8.18 -8.15
CA SER A 274 21.58 9.55 -8.24
C SER A 274 22.22 10.00 -6.91
N TYR A 275 21.56 9.72 -5.78
CA TYR A 275 22.12 9.97 -4.45
C TYR A 275 23.44 9.23 -4.23
N LEU A 276 23.51 7.93 -4.56
CA LEU A 276 24.74 7.15 -4.41
C LEU A 276 25.90 7.66 -5.28
N LYS A 277 25.58 8.21 -6.45
CA LYS A 277 26.60 8.69 -7.41
C LYS A 277 27.05 10.12 -7.14
N HIS A 278 26.13 10.99 -6.73
CA HIS A 278 26.35 12.43 -6.67
C HIS A 278 26.22 13.03 -5.27
N GLY A 279 25.73 12.27 -4.28
CA GLY A 279 25.45 12.75 -2.93
C GLY A 279 24.20 13.64 -2.84
N THR A 280 23.38 13.70 -3.90
CA THR A 280 22.17 14.54 -3.93
C THR A 280 21.11 13.99 -2.98
N ALA A 281 20.71 14.78 -1.99
CA ALA A 281 19.68 14.36 -1.03
C ALA A 281 18.36 13.98 -1.75
N ILE A 282 17.74 12.89 -1.29
CA ILE A 282 16.47 12.41 -1.82
C ILE A 282 15.34 13.14 -1.11
N SER A 283 14.75 14.14 -1.77
CA SER A 283 13.68 14.94 -1.16
C SER A 283 12.35 14.19 -1.01
N ARG A 284 12.14 13.12 -1.79
CA ARG A 284 10.88 12.37 -1.89
C ARG A 284 10.78 11.13 -1.00
N LEU A 285 11.62 11.04 0.04
CA LEU A 285 11.64 9.88 0.94
C LEU A 285 10.27 9.60 1.61
N PRO A 286 9.50 10.61 2.08
CA PRO A 286 8.16 10.38 2.62
C PRO A 286 7.21 9.76 1.60
N GLU A 287 7.26 10.21 0.34
CA GLU A 287 6.43 9.68 -0.75
C GLU A 287 6.84 8.25 -1.10
N TYR A 288 8.13 7.92 -1.13
CA TYR A 288 8.57 6.54 -1.38
C TYR A 288 8.19 5.57 -0.26
N ARG A 289 8.09 6.05 0.98
CA ARG A 289 7.52 5.25 2.07
C ARG A 289 6.10 4.81 1.71
N ASP A 290 5.26 5.73 1.23
CA ASP A 290 3.85 5.44 1.02
C ASP A 290 3.61 4.75 -0.33
N ASP A 291 4.21 5.25 -1.41
CA ASP A 291 3.94 4.83 -2.79
C ASP A 291 4.72 3.57 -3.20
N VAL A 292 5.84 3.27 -2.54
CA VAL A 292 6.64 2.04 -2.77
C VAL A 292 6.43 1.07 -1.63
N ALA A 293 6.80 1.45 -0.41
CA ALA A 293 6.90 0.51 0.69
C ALA A 293 5.52 0.04 1.18
N LEU A 294 4.66 0.97 1.62
CA LEU A 294 3.32 0.62 2.08
C LEU A 294 2.48 0.01 0.96
N ASN A 295 2.57 0.56 -0.26
CA ASN A 295 1.87 0.03 -1.43
C ASN A 295 2.29 -1.42 -1.77
N ALA A 296 3.56 -1.77 -1.64
CA ALA A 296 4.03 -3.15 -1.83
C ALA A 296 3.46 -4.12 -0.77
N ALA A 297 3.21 -3.64 0.44
CA ALA A 297 2.76 -4.45 1.58
C ALA A 297 1.24 -4.63 1.69
N VAL A 298 0.45 -3.96 0.83
CA VAL A 298 -1.01 -4.08 0.82
C VAL A 298 -1.54 -4.75 -0.45
N GLY A 299 -2.68 -5.42 -0.32
CA GLY A 299 -3.45 -5.92 -1.43
C GLY A 299 -4.36 -4.85 -2.04
N VAL A 300 -5.37 -5.31 -2.77
CA VAL A 300 -6.36 -4.42 -3.41
C VAL A 300 -7.24 -3.74 -2.38
N THR A 301 -7.59 -4.43 -1.29
CA THR A 301 -8.48 -3.90 -0.27
C THR A 301 -7.78 -2.79 0.50
N GLY A 302 -6.59 -3.06 1.04
CA GLY A 302 -5.80 -2.10 1.80
C GLY A 302 -5.42 -0.87 0.98
N TYR A 303 -5.07 -1.05 -0.30
CA TYR A 303 -4.77 0.06 -1.19
C TYR A 303 -5.96 1.01 -1.42
N ALA A 304 -7.19 0.50 -1.40
CA ALA A 304 -8.40 1.24 -1.71
C ALA A 304 -9.04 1.95 -0.50
N VAL A 305 -8.46 1.84 0.69
CA VAL A 305 -9.04 2.38 1.92
C VAL A 305 -8.02 3.12 2.78
N GLU A 306 -8.52 3.99 3.64
CA GLU A 306 -7.74 4.68 4.65
C GLU A 306 -8.55 4.85 5.93
N ALA A 307 -7.88 4.80 7.06
CA ALA A 307 -8.45 5.12 8.37
C ALA A 307 -8.41 6.63 8.59
N ILE A 308 -9.44 7.18 9.22
CA ILE A 308 -9.58 8.60 9.53
C ILE A 308 -9.73 8.75 11.04
N VAL A 309 -8.75 9.41 11.66
CA VAL A 309 -8.77 9.77 13.07
C VAL A 309 -8.83 11.29 13.15
N GLY A 310 -9.95 11.83 13.62
CA GLY A 310 -10.24 13.27 13.50
C GLY A 310 -10.32 13.67 12.02
N SER A 311 -9.38 14.49 11.56
CA SER A 311 -9.24 14.91 10.16
C SER A 311 -8.06 14.26 9.43
N THR A 312 -7.27 13.44 10.13
CA THR A 312 -5.99 12.93 9.62
C THR A 312 -6.19 11.55 8.99
N PRO A 313 -5.77 11.35 7.73
CA PRO A 313 -5.77 10.04 7.09
C PRO A 313 -4.56 9.20 7.49
N PHE A 314 -4.82 7.93 7.76
CA PHE A 314 -3.83 6.89 8.04
C PHE A 314 -4.03 5.79 7.00
N PRO A 315 -3.09 5.60 6.06
CA PRO A 315 -3.22 4.57 5.05
C PRO A 315 -3.21 3.17 5.69
N CYS A 316 -3.79 2.19 5.00
CA CYS A 316 -3.52 0.80 5.33
C CYS A 316 -2.03 0.54 5.13
N VAL A 317 -1.36 -0.01 6.14
CA VAL A 317 0.10 -0.25 6.12
C VAL A 317 0.45 -1.68 5.73
N TYR A 318 -0.50 -2.62 5.90
CA TYR A 318 -0.28 -4.03 5.60
C TYR A 318 -1.62 -4.75 5.38
N GLU A 319 -1.67 -5.67 4.42
CA GLU A 319 -2.81 -6.58 4.24
C GLU A 319 -2.33 -8.03 4.39
N ASP A 320 -2.86 -8.74 5.39
CA ASP A 320 -2.51 -10.14 5.59
C ASP A 320 -3.23 -11.07 4.58
N THR A 321 -2.82 -12.34 4.55
CA THR A 321 -3.37 -13.35 3.62
C THR A 321 -4.84 -13.71 3.92
N THR A 322 -5.34 -13.38 5.11
CA THR A 322 -6.76 -13.54 5.48
C THR A 322 -7.60 -12.34 5.04
N GLY A 323 -6.95 -11.29 4.52
CA GLY A 323 -7.57 -10.05 4.05
C GLY A 323 -7.86 -9.05 5.17
N GLY A 324 -7.17 -9.19 6.30
CA GLY A 324 -7.12 -8.21 7.39
C GLY A 324 -6.21 -7.04 7.03
N CYS A 325 -6.74 -5.82 7.16
CA CYS A 325 -6.03 -4.58 6.90
C CYS A 325 -5.50 -4.01 8.22
N TYR A 326 -4.21 -3.69 8.27
CA TYR A 326 -3.56 -3.08 9.42
C TYR A 326 -3.47 -1.57 9.23
N PHE A 327 -3.75 -0.85 10.31
CA PHE A 327 -3.61 0.60 10.40
C PHE A 327 -2.82 0.95 11.64
N PHE A 328 -2.04 2.02 11.58
CA PHE A 328 -1.27 2.56 12.71
C PHE A 328 -1.80 3.93 13.17
N PRO A 329 -3.02 3.99 13.75
CA PRO A 329 -3.55 5.24 14.31
C PRO A 329 -2.78 5.67 15.56
N PRO A 330 -2.99 6.92 16.05
CA PRO A 330 -2.37 7.40 17.26
C PRO A 330 -2.66 6.51 18.47
N THR A 331 -1.70 6.38 19.37
CA THR A 331 -1.84 5.58 20.59
C THR A 331 -3.07 6.01 21.41
N GLY A 332 -3.84 5.03 21.90
CA GLY A 332 -5.07 5.27 22.65
C GLY A 332 -6.32 5.50 21.79
N THR A 333 -6.23 5.37 20.46
CA THR A 333 -7.40 5.45 19.57
C THR A 333 -8.39 4.32 19.87
N GLN A 334 -9.57 4.68 20.39
CA GLN A 334 -10.65 3.71 20.70
C GLN A 334 -11.61 3.54 19.52
N LYS A 335 -11.74 4.56 18.66
CA LYS A 335 -12.60 4.55 17.49
C LYS A 335 -12.00 5.36 16.35
N PHE A 336 -12.26 4.96 15.12
CA PHE A 336 -11.92 5.71 13.91
C PHE A 336 -12.85 5.31 12.77
N ARG A 337 -12.85 6.07 11.67
CA ARG A 337 -13.62 5.69 10.47
C ARG A 337 -12.73 5.10 9.41
N ILE A 338 -13.20 4.10 8.67
CA ILE A 338 -12.56 3.66 7.43
C ILE A 338 -13.35 4.22 6.27
N ARG A 339 -12.66 4.93 5.37
CA ARG A 339 -13.25 5.45 4.14
C ARG A 339 -12.54 4.94 2.89
N GLY A 340 -13.23 5.07 1.76
CA GLY A 340 -12.61 4.90 0.44
C GLY A 340 -11.50 5.90 0.20
N ARG A 341 -10.32 5.42 -0.19
CA ARG A 341 -9.20 6.27 -0.61
C ARG A 341 -9.49 6.84 -2.00
N LYS A 342 -9.17 8.12 -2.20
CA LYS A 342 -9.14 8.73 -3.53
C LYS A 342 -7.85 8.31 -4.24
N LEU A 343 -7.97 7.61 -5.35
CA LEU A 343 -6.84 7.10 -6.13
C LEU A 343 -6.25 8.19 -7.04
N ALA A 344 -5.08 7.91 -7.62
CA ALA A 344 -4.39 8.80 -8.55
C ALA A 344 -5.23 9.18 -9.80
N ASP A 345 -6.17 8.33 -10.23
CA ASP A 345 -7.10 8.63 -11.32
C ASP A 345 -8.30 9.52 -10.87
N GLY A 346 -8.27 9.99 -9.62
CA GLY A 346 -9.30 10.80 -9.00
C GLY A 346 -10.53 10.03 -8.50
N THR A 347 -10.59 8.72 -8.73
CA THR A 347 -11.75 7.91 -8.34
C THR A 347 -11.68 7.39 -6.92
N THR A 348 -12.84 7.05 -6.37
CA THR A 348 -12.98 6.37 -5.07
C THR A 348 -13.70 5.04 -5.33
N PRO A 349 -12.96 4.01 -5.76
CA PRO A 349 -13.55 2.78 -6.26
C PRO A 349 -14.28 1.99 -5.17
N LEU A 350 -13.85 2.18 -3.91
CA LEU A 350 -14.48 1.56 -2.76
C LEU A 350 -15.09 2.64 -1.87
N PRO A 351 -16.33 3.10 -2.13
CA PRO A 351 -16.98 4.14 -1.33
C PRO A 351 -17.50 3.57 0.00
N VAL A 352 -16.59 2.98 0.79
CA VAL A 352 -16.88 2.57 2.16
C VAL A 352 -16.88 3.77 3.07
N ASP A 353 -17.70 3.66 4.11
CA ASP A 353 -17.69 4.55 5.26
C ASP A 353 -18.17 3.75 6.47
N LEU A 354 -17.22 3.31 7.30
CA LEU A 354 -17.45 2.36 8.39
C LEU A 354 -16.87 2.92 9.69
N GLU A 355 -17.61 2.85 10.80
CA GLU A 355 -17.02 3.09 12.12
C GLU A 355 -16.29 1.84 12.60
N VAL A 356 -15.03 1.99 12.99
CA VAL A 356 -14.24 0.94 13.64
C VAL A 356 -14.23 1.19 15.14
N VAL A 357 -14.61 0.18 15.92
CA VAL A 357 -14.41 0.18 17.38
C VAL A 357 -13.25 -0.74 17.71
N VAL A 358 -12.23 -0.17 18.34
CA VAL A 358 -11.01 -0.88 18.71
C VAL A 358 -11.24 -1.65 20.00
N LYS A 359 -10.96 -2.95 19.97
CA LYS A 359 -10.97 -3.84 21.14
C LYS A 359 -9.61 -4.51 21.26
N GLU A 360 -9.20 -4.82 22.48
CA GLU A 360 -8.00 -5.65 22.68
C GLU A 360 -8.18 -6.99 21.97
N ALA A 361 -7.16 -7.40 21.20
CA ALA A 361 -7.13 -8.75 20.67
C ALA A 361 -7.13 -9.70 21.87
N GLU A 362 -8.16 -10.53 22.00
CA GLU A 362 -8.12 -11.64 22.95
C GLU A 362 -6.88 -12.46 22.60
N SER A 363 -6.00 -12.68 23.58
CA SER A 363 -4.77 -13.43 23.37
C SER A 363 -5.14 -14.83 22.90
N ARG A 364 -5.14 -15.04 21.60
CA ARG A 364 -5.34 -16.37 21.04
C ARG A 364 -4.07 -17.13 21.38
N ALA A 365 -4.09 -17.83 22.50
CA ALA A 365 -3.07 -18.81 22.83
C ALA A 365 -2.83 -19.65 21.57
N PRO A 366 -1.57 -19.87 21.16
CA PRO A 366 -1.30 -20.69 20.00
C PRO A 366 -1.99 -22.02 20.24
N ASN A 367 -2.99 -22.31 19.40
CA ASN A 367 -3.69 -23.58 19.42
C ASN A 367 -2.58 -24.61 19.22
N THR A 368 -2.23 -25.30 20.29
CA THR A 368 -1.24 -26.36 20.26
C THR A 368 -1.85 -27.37 19.33
N THR A 369 -1.36 -27.41 18.10
CA THR A 369 -1.68 -28.45 17.15
C THR A 369 -1.41 -29.75 17.89
N GLU A 370 -2.48 -30.42 18.34
CA GLU A 370 -2.43 -31.81 18.72
C GLU A 370 -1.85 -32.52 17.51
N VAL A 371 -0.56 -32.82 17.59
CA VAL A 371 0.12 -33.71 16.67
C VAL A 371 -0.72 -34.99 16.69
N PRO A 372 -1.35 -35.37 15.57
CA PRO A 372 -2.01 -36.67 15.50
C PRO A 372 -0.91 -37.67 15.79
N LYS A 373 -1.07 -38.40 16.89
CA LYS A 373 -0.21 -39.51 17.28
C LYS A 373 -0.28 -40.52 16.14
N SER A 374 0.69 -40.45 15.23
CA SER A 374 0.86 -41.43 14.16
C SER A 374 1.06 -42.79 14.81
N GLU A 375 0.07 -43.66 14.64
CA GLU A 375 0.20 -45.09 14.89
C GLU A 375 1.35 -45.64 14.02
N PRO A 376 2.19 -46.52 14.57
CA PRO A 376 3.27 -47.14 13.81
C PRO A 376 2.69 -48.18 12.83
N ASP A 377 2.87 -47.92 11.53
CA ASP A 377 2.59 -48.87 10.45
C ASP A 377 3.47 -50.13 10.58
N GLU A 378 2.82 -51.29 10.54
CA GLU A 378 3.44 -52.61 10.44
C GLU A 378 4.12 -52.79 9.06
N PRO A 379 5.27 -53.49 8.98
CA PRO A 379 5.89 -53.81 7.70
C PRO A 379 5.17 -54.98 7.04
N ASP A 380 4.42 -54.69 5.98
CA ASP A 380 3.80 -55.72 5.14
C ASP A 380 4.83 -56.34 4.20
N ALA A 381 4.96 -57.65 4.31
CA ALA A 381 5.84 -58.51 3.54
C ALA A 381 5.00 -59.29 2.54
N SER A 382 5.27 -59.17 1.24
CA SER A 382 5.16 -60.26 0.24
C SER A 382 5.32 -59.70 -1.18
N LEU A 383 6.30 -60.23 -1.92
CA LEU A 383 6.12 -61.03 -3.16
C LEU A 383 5.74 -60.16 -4.38
N ASP A 384 6.26 -60.31 -5.59
CA ASP A 384 6.82 -61.48 -6.24
C ASP A 384 7.60 -61.04 -7.51
N GLU A 385 8.39 -61.97 -8.02
CA GLU A 385 9.19 -61.95 -9.24
C GLU A 385 8.42 -61.57 -10.52
N THR A 386 9.10 -60.98 -11.50
CA THR A 386 9.33 -61.64 -12.80
C THR A 386 10.28 -60.86 -13.72
N ASP A 387 11.22 -61.64 -14.25
CA ASP A 387 12.14 -61.45 -15.37
C ASP A 387 11.62 -60.62 -16.57
N ALA A 388 12.52 -59.85 -17.20
CA ALA A 388 13.24 -60.35 -18.38
C ALA A 388 14.15 -59.27 -19.02
N ALA A 389 15.32 -59.74 -19.44
CA ALA A 389 16.40 -59.07 -20.13
C ALA A 389 16.00 -58.31 -21.41
N GLU A 390 16.76 -57.27 -21.76
CA GLU A 390 17.56 -57.33 -23.00
C GLU A 390 18.73 -56.31 -23.00
N THR A 391 19.87 -56.84 -23.43
CA THR A 391 21.15 -56.24 -23.76
C THR A 391 21.07 -55.07 -24.74
N THR A 392 21.95 -54.06 -24.61
CA THR A 392 23.02 -53.80 -25.61
C THR A 392 24.00 -52.71 -25.17
N ASP A 393 25.26 -53.07 -25.38
CA ASP A 393 26.51 -52.31 -25.37
C ASP A 393 26.59 -51.39 -26.60
N SER A 394 27.09 -50.16 -26.46
CA SER A 394 28.12 -49.54 -27.34
C SER A 394 28.14 -48.01 -27.27
N GLN A 395 29.35 -47.49 -26.98
CA GLN A 395 29.98 -46.22 -27.43
C GLN A 395 29.46 -44.87 -26.93
#